data_AF-A0A7W8E063-F1
#
_entry.id   AF-A0A7W8E063-F1
#
_cell.length_a   1.000
_cell.length_b   1.000
_cell.length_c   1.000
_cell.angle_alpha   90.00
_cell.angle_beta   90.00
_cell.angle_gamma   90.00
#
_symmetry.space_group_name_H-M   'P 1'
#
loop_
_entity.id
_entity.type
_entity.pdbx_description
1 polymer ?
#
loop_
_entity_poly.entity_id
_entity_poly.type
_entity_poly.pdbx_seq_one_letter_code
_entity_poly.pdbx_strand_id
1 'polypeptide(L)'
;MKTFLIAHAALLALPIFALLSWLGLPLLGAAVGLAYAVAWSALWSRGKPPPVFDLSLMFGLAIVVVGHAAGATALIDNAGALLMLGLGLGALLSVALRRPWTAEFSARDYQGVAASPLFLSINMQISALWAALFLWLVLAFYLRLPAVAHWGPLALGGVASVLLPKLLVRRGLARMAQGDTRNAWPAPDFATRPGEGDEVCDVAVVGAGIGGLIAAALLADAGLKVIVCEHHVVPGGFAHHWLRRARERDPTTGDKLVFRFDSGVHDISGWQPGGPVRCVFERLGIAGDLQWQRLDHRAVGEDAAAQSGDRRCRHPRPRDRGGGDFRRHRRRGVAAGIARHLCDPRGGVIGRCTVPLRRPPVCCAPAPFS
;
A
#
# COMPACT_ATOMS: atom_id res chain seq x y z
N MET A 1 -4.12 -20.59 -0.62
CA MET A 1 -4.81 -21.68 -1.36
C MET A 1 -6.28 -21.83 -0.98
N LYS A 2 -6.66 -21.91 0.32
CA LYS A 2 -8.08 -22.02 0.74
C LYS A 2 -8.97 -20.89 0.19
N THR A 3 -8.48 -19.65 0.19
CA THR A 3 -9.23 -18.47 -0.28
C THR A 3 -9.46 -18.43 -1.80
N PHE A 4 -8.53 -19.01 -2.56
CA PHE A 4 -8.58 -19.05 -4.03
C PHE A 4 -9.66 -20.03 -4.52
N LEU A 5 -9.72 -21.23 -3.93
CA LEU A 5 -10.74 -22.25 -4.26
C LEU A 5 -12.15 -21.78 -3.92
N ILE A 6 -12.32 -21.06 -2.81
CA ILE A 6 -13.62 -20.51 -2.39
C ILE A 6 -14.10 -19.39 -3.33
N ALA A 7 -13.19 -18.60 -3.88
CA ALA A 7 -13.54 -17.53 -4.82
C ALA A 7 -14.05 -18.07 -6.17
N HIS A 8 -13.48 -19.18 -6.65
CA HIS A 8 -13.81 -19.78 -7.96
C HIS A 8 -14.95 -20.80 -7.88
N ALA A 9 -15.54 -21.00 -6.71
CA ALA A 9 -16.54 -22.03 -6.50
C ALA A 9 -17.77 -21.82 -7.38
N ALA A 10 -18.29 -20.60 -7.57
CA ALA A 10 -19.43 -20.34 -8.47
C ALA A 10 -19.20 -20.86 -9.91
N LEU A 11 -17.97 -20.79 -10.41
CA LEU A 11 -17.59 -21.28 -11.74
C LEU A 11 -17.62 -22.80 -11.86
N LEU A 12 -17.70 -23.56 -10.75
CA LEU A 12 -17.88 -25.01 -10.78
C LEU A 12 -19.21 -25.44 -11.42
N ALA A 13 -20.18 -24.52 -11.55
CA ALA A 13 -21.39 -24.76 -12.34
C ALA A 13 -21.06 -25.14 -13.80
N LEU A 14 -19.97 -24.61 -14.38
CA LEU A 14 -19.56 -24.88 -15.76
C LEU A 14 -19.05 -26.32 -15.97
N PRO A 15 -18.05 -26.83 -15.22
CA PRO A 15 -17.63 -28.22 -15.37
C PRO A 15 -18.74 -29.20 -14.96
N ILE A 16 -19.63 -28.86 -14.01
CA ILE A 16 -20.81 -29.66 -13.70
C ILE A 16 -21.72 -29.80 -14.93
N PHE A 17 -22.06 -28.68 -15.58
CA PHE A 17 -22.86 -28.68 -16.80
C PHE A 17 -22.17 -29.45 -17.93
N ALA A 18 -20.87 -29.21 -18.16
CA ALA A 18 -20.12 -29.86 -19.21
C ALA A 18 -20.04 -31.39 -19.01
N LEU A 19 -19.78 -31.86 -17.79
CA LEU A 19 -19.69 -33.28 -17.47
C LEU A 19 -21.04 -33.99 -17.68
N LEU A 20 -22.13 -33.44 -17.15
CA LEU A 20 -23.46 -34.04 -17.29
C LEU A 20 -23.98 -33.98 -18.73
N SER A 21 -23.64 -32.93 -19.48
CA SER A 21 -23.92 -32.85 -20.92
C SER A 21 -23.16 -33.91 -21.70
N TRP A 22 -21.89 -34.15 -21.36
CA TRP A 22 -21.08 -35.22 -21.97
C TRP A 22 -21.65 -36.62 -21.68
N LEU A 23 -22.26 -36.81 -20.50
CA LEU A 23 -22.99 -38.04 -20.14
C LEU A 23 -24.39 -38.15 -20.78
N GLY A 24 -24.77 -37.22 -21.66
CA GLY A 24 -26.07 -37.23 -22.35
C GLY A 24 -27.23 -36.68 -21.52
N LEU A 25 -26.95 -35.96 -20.43
CA LEU A 25 -27.94 -35.38 -19.52
C LEU A 25 -27.84 -33.84 -19.45
N PRO A 26 -28.00 -33.10 -20.57
CA PRO A 26 -27.75 -31.66 -20.62
C PRO A 26 -28.74 -30.84 -19.77
N LEU A 27 -30.02 -31.22 -19.72
CA LEU A 27 -31.03 -30.57 -18.87
C LEU A 27 -30.66 -30.69 -17.39
N LEU A 28 -30.31 -31.90 -16.94
CA LEU A 28 -29.89 -32.14 -15.56
C LEU A 28 -28.61 -31.35 -15.25
N GLY A 29 -27.65 -31.34 -16.18
CA GLY A 29 -26.44 -30.53 -16.08
C GLY A 29 -26.73 -29.04 -15.85
N ALA A 30 -27.62 -28.47 -16.65
CA ALA A 30 -27.96 -27.05 -16.56
C ALA A 30 -28.72 -26.73 -15.26
N ALA A 31 -29.65 -27.60 -14.86
CA ALA A 31 -30.43 -27.45 -13.63
C ALA A 31 -29.55 -27.55 -12.37
N VAL A 32 -28.69 -28.57 -12.29
CA VAL A 32 -27.77 -28.75 -11.16
C VAL A 32 -26.74 -27.62 -11.11
N GLY A 33 -26.18 -27.22 -12.26
CA GLY A 33 -25.26 -26.09 -12.35
C GLY A 33 -25.91 -24.78 -11.89
N LEU A 34 -27.14 -24.50 -12.31
CA LEU A 34 -27.89 -23.31 -11.89
C LEU A 34 -28.18 -23.33 -10.39
N ALA A 35 -28.70 -24.45 -9.88
CA ALA A 35 -29.00 -24.60 -8.45
C ALA A 35 -27.74 -24.41 -7.60
N TYR A 36 -26.61 -24.98 -8.04
CA TYR A 36 -25.32 -24.80 -7.40
C TYR A 36 -24.86 -23.33 -7.41
N ALA A 37 -24.90 -22.65 -8.55
CA ALA A 37 -24.50 -21.25 -8.66
C ALA A 37 -25.35 -20.34 -7.76
N VAL A 38 -26.66 -20.53 -7.75
CA VAL A 38 -27.61 -19.78 -6.90
C VAL A 38 -27.34 -20.04 -5.41
N ALA A 39 -27.22 -21.29 -5.01
CA ALA A 39 -26.94 -21.66 -3.62
C ALA A 39 -25.58 -21.11 -3.16
N TRP A 40 -24.54 -21.24 -3.98
CA TRP A 40 -23.22 -20.69 -3.68
C TRP A 40 -23.27 -19.17 -3.51
N SER A 41 -23.91 -18.48 -4.44
CA SER A 41 -24.09 -17.03 -4.38
C SER A 41 -24.85 -16.61 -3.13
N ALA A 42 -25.95 -17.28 -2.77
CA ALA A 42 -26.74 -16.97 -1.58
C ALA A 42 -25.94 -17.15 -0.28
N LEU A 43 -25.14 -18.21 -0.18
CA LEU A 43 -24.28 -18.47 0.98
C LEU A 43 -23.15 -17.44 1.09
N TRP A 44 -22.59 -17.02 -0.05
CA TRP A 44 -21.40 -16.18 -0.07
C TRP A 44 -21.69 -14.67 -0.04
N SER A 45 -22.81 -14.24 -0.60
CA SER A 45 -23.10 -12.83 -0.77
C SER A 45 -23.54 -12.11 0.52
N ARG A 46 -23.88 -12.84 1.58
CA ARG A 46 -24.29 -12.30 2.91
C ARG A 46 -25.31 -11.15 2.79
N GLY A 47 -26.26 -11.26 1.87
CA GLY A 47 -27.30 -10.25 1.64
C GLY A 47 -26.94 -9.13 0.66
N LYS A 48 -25.72 -9.13 0.08
CA LYS A 48 -25.36 -8.24 -1.03
C LYS A 48 -25.81 -8.84 -2.37
N PRO A 49 -26.12 -8.01 -3.39
CA PRO A 49 -26.36 -8.53 -4.72
C PRO A 49 -25.10 -9.23 -5.26
N PRO A 50 -25.24 -10.36 -5.96
CA PRO A 50 -24.11 -11.02 -6.61
C PRO A 50 -23.44 -10.14 -7.66
N PRO A 51 -22.17 -10.40 -7.97
CA PRO A 51 -21.46 -9.74 -9.05
C PRO A 51 -22.17 -9.94 -10.39
N VAL A 52 -22.07 -8.94 -11.27
CA VAL A 52 -22.68 -8.97 -12.62
C VAL A 52 -22.26 -10.21 -13.42
N PHE A 53 -21.01 -10.64 -13.25
CA PHE A 53 -20.49 -11.82 -13.92
C PHE A 53 -21.18 -13.11 -13.44
N ASP A 54 -21.35 -13.29 -12.12
CA ASP A 54 -22.04 -14.46 -11.56
C ASP A 54 -23.52 -14.50 -11.99
N LEU A 55 -24.17 -13.34 -12.04
CA LEU A 55 -25.54 -13.22 -12.57
C LEU A 55 -25.63 -13.66 -14.04
N SER A 56 -24.63 -13.29 -14.85
CA SER A 56 -24.61 -13.68 -16.26
C SER A 56 -24.46 -15.19 -16.46
N LEU A 57 -23.71 -15.87 -15.58
CA LEU A 57 -23.60 -17.33 -15.55
C LEU A 57 -24.95 -17.97 -15.21
N MET A 58 -25.60 -17.50 -14.15
CA MET A 58 -26.93 -18.00 -13.74
C MET A 58 -27.96 -17.81 -14.85
N PHE A 59 -27.96 -16.63 -15.48
CA PHE A 59 -28.87 -16.32 -16.57
C PHE A 59 -28.64 -17.23 -17.79
N GLY A 60 -27.37 -17.45 -18.18
CA GLY A 60 -27.03 -18.38 -19.24
C GLY A 60 -27.51 -19.81 -18.97
N LEU A 61 -27.29 -20.33 -17.76
CA LEU A 61 -27.76 -21.66 -17.35
C LEU A 61 -29.29 -21.74 -17.32
N ALA A 62 -29.97 -20.69 -16.85
CA ALA A 62 -31.43 -20.63 -16.84
C ALA A 62 -32.02 -20.66 -18.26
N ILE A 63 -31.42 -19.96 -19.22
CA ILE A 63 -31.83 -20.03 -20.64
C ILE A 63 -31.72 -21.47 -21.16
N VAL A 64 -30.65 -22.19 -20.82
CA VAL A 64 -30.48 -23.59 -21.25
C VAL A 64 -31.56 -24.48 -20.63
N VAL A 65 -31.89 -24.31 -19.35
CA VAL A 65 -32.99 -25.05 -18.68
C VAL A 65 -34.33 -24.77 -19.36
N VAL A 66 -34.65 -23.50 -19.60
CA VAL A 66 -35.90 -23.10 -20.26
C VAL A 66 -35.96 -23.62 -21.69
N GLY A 67 -34.86 -23.57 -22.43
CA GLY A 67 -34.78 -24.10 -23.80
C GLY A 67 -35.11 -25.58 -23.88
N HIS A 68 -34.63 -26.38 -22.92
CA HIS A 68 -34.98 -27.80 -22.80
C HIS A 68 -36.44 -28.00 -22.38
N ALA A 69 -36.95 -27.24 -21.41
CA ALA A 69 -38.34 -27.33 -20.96
C ALA A 69 -39.34 -26.96 -22.06
N ALA A 70 -39.00 -26.00 -22.92
CA ALA A 70 -39.82 -25.54 -24.03
C ALA A 70 -39.63 -26.38 -25.32
N GLY A 71 -38.74 -27.38 -25.33
CA GLY A 71 -38.43 -28.16 -26.53
C GLY A 71 -37.82 -27.34 -27.67
N ALA A 72 -37.17 -26.21 -27.35
CA ALA A 72 -36.60 -25.29 -28.33
C ALA A 72 -35.26 -25.83 -28.86
N THR A 73 -35.31 -26.66 -29.90
CA THR A 73 -34.15 -27.33 -30.51
C THR A 73 -33.00 -26.37 -30.86
N ALA A 74 -33.32 -25.18 -31.37
CA ALA A 74 -32.32 -24.16 -31.68
C ALA A 74 -31.53 -23.68 -30.44
N LEU A 75 -32.17 -23.60 -29.26
CA LEU A 75 -31.50 -23.24 -28.00
C LEU A 75 -30.65 -24.41 -27.47
N ILE A 76 -31.17 -25.63 -27.58
CA ILE A 76 -30.52 -26.85 -27.12
C ILE A 76 -29.22 -27.08 -27.92
N ASP A 77 -29.30 -26.99 -29.25
CA ASP A 77 -28.16 -27.21 -30.16
C ASP A 77 -27.05 -26.17 -29.96
N ASN A 78 -27.39 -24.98 -29.46
CA ASN A 78 -26.46 -23.87 -29.26
C ASN A 78 -26.20 -23.57 -27.77
N ALA A 79 -26.53 -24.48 -26.85
CA ALA A 79 -26.43 -24.24 -25.41
C ALA A 79 -25.03 -23.80 -24.95
N GLY A 80 -23.96 -24.40 -25.50
CA GLY A 80 -22.58 -24.02 -25.21
C GLY A 80 -22.25 -22.58 -25.65
N ALA A 81 -22.70 -22.18 -26.85
CA ALA A 81 -22.50 -20.84 -27.37
C ALA A 81 -23.31 -19.79 -26.57
N LEU A 82 -24.56 -20.10 -26.22
CA LEU A 82 -25.41 -19.22 -25.40
C LEU A 82 -24.82 -18.97 -24.01
N LEU A 83 -24.25 -20.02 -23.40
CA LEU A 83 -23.63 -19.91 -22.09
C LEU A 83 -22.36 -19.04 -22.15
N MET A 84 -21.51 -19.26 -23.16
CA MET A 84 -20.33 -18.41 -23.38
C MET A 84 -20.69 -16.96 -23.71
N LEU A 85 -21.82 -16.74 -24.40
CA LEU A 85 -22.33 -15.41 -24.70
C LEU A 85 -22.75 -14.69 -23.43
N GLY A 86 -23.45 -15.37 -22.52
CA GLY A 86 -23.78 -14.85 -21.19
C GLY A 86 -22.53 -14.38 -20.44
N LEU A 87 -21.53 -15.27 -20.30
CA LEU A 87 -20.26 -14.95 -19.64
C LEU A 87 -19.49 -13.82 -20.32
N GLY A 88 -19.44 -13.81 -21.65
CA GLY A 88 -18.80 -12.76 -22.44
C GLY A 88 -19.45 -11.40 -22.22
N LEU A 89 -20.78 -11.33 -22.27
CA LEU A 89 -21.55 -10.11 -22.00
C LEU A 89 -21.41 -9.65 -20.54
N GLY A 90 -21.45 -10.57 -19.58
CA GLY A 90 -21.21 -10.27 -18.17
C GLY A 90 -19.81 -9.71 -17.92
N ALA A 91 -18.79 -10.32 -18.52
CA ALA A 91 -17.42 -9.83 -18.45
C ALA A 91 -17.26 -8.45 -19.10
N LEU A 92 -17.84 -8.23 -20.30
CA LEU A 92 -17.87 -6.92 -20.96
C LEU A 92 -18.57 -5.87 -20.11
N LEU A 93 -19.73 -6.20 -19.52
CA LEU A 93 -20.47 -5.27 -18.67
C LEU A 93 -19.69 -4.93 -17.41
N SER A 94 -18.96 -5.88 -16.82
CA SER A 94 -18.07 -5.63 -15.68
C SER A 94 -16.97 -4.60 -16.02
N VAL A 95 -16.39 -4.71 -17.22
CA VAL A 95 -15.41 -3.77 -17.77
C VAL A 95 -16.07 -2.41 -18.03
N ALA A 96 -17.23 -2.37 -18.69
CA ALA A 96 -17.95 -1.13 -18.98
C ALA A 96 -18.32 -0.34 -17.71
N LEU A 97 -18.73 -1.04 -16.65
CA LEU A 97 -19.06 -0.47 -15.34
C LEU A 97 -17.83 -0.10 -14.50
N ARG A 98 -16.61 -0.30 -15.02
CA ARG A 98 -15.33 -0.12 -14.29
C ARG A 98 -15.27 -0.91 -12.98
N ARG A 99 -15.94 -2.06 -12.94
CA ARG A 99 -15.95 -3.02 -11.83
C ARG A 99 -15.52 -4.38 -12.38
N PRO A 100 -14.24 -4.53 -12.74
CA PRO A 100 -13.76 -5.73 -13.42
C PRO A 100 -13.99 -6.95 -12.53
N TRP A 101 -14.67 -7.97 -13.07
CA TRP A 101 -15.03 -9.17 -12.30
C TRP A 101 -13.80 -9.86 -11.69
N THR A 102 -12.62 -9.74 -12.32
CA THR A 102 -11.37 -10.30 -11.79
C THR A 102 -10.84 -9.59 -10.54
N ALA A 103 -11.24 -8.33 -10.29
CA ALA A 103 -10.78 -7.57 -9.13
C ALA A 103 -11.30 -8.14 -7.81
N GLU A 104 -12.51 -8.69 -7.79
CA GLU A 104 -13.09 -9.24 -6.56
C GLU A 104 -12.31 -10.44 -6.04
N PHE A 105 -11.78 -11.26 -6.95
CA PHE A 105 -10.94 -12.40 -6.59
C PHE A 105 -9.55 -11.96 -6.17
N SER A 106 -8.91 -11.08 -6.95
CA SER A 106 -7.52 -10.66 -6.68
C SER A 106 -7.39 -9.71 -5.50
N ALA A 107 -8.43 -8.95 -5.13
CA ALA A 107 -8.38 -8.00 -4.01
C ALA A 107 -8.03 -8.66 -2.67
N ARG A 108 -8.32 -9.97 -2.53
CA ARG A 108 -7.99 -10.74 -1.32
C ARG A 108 -6.49 -11.00 -1.18
N ASP A 109 -5.80 -11.19 -2.29
CA ASP A 109 -4.37 -11.47 -2.31
C ASP A 109 -3.53 -10.18 -2.23
N TYR A 110 -4.14 -9.03 -2.58
CA TYR A 110 -3.49 -7.72 -2.61
C TYR A 110 -4.16 -6.71 -1.66
N GLN A 111 -4.39 -7.13 -0.41
CA GLN A 111 -4.98 -6.26 0.63
C GLN A 111 -4.11 -4.99 0.83
N GLY A 112 -4.75 -3.84 1.00
CA GLY A 112 -4.07 -2.54 1.16
C GLY A 112 -3.75 -1.81 -0.16
N VAL A 113 -3.67 -2.52 -1.30
CA VAL A 113 -3.45 -1.89 -2.63
C VAL A 113 -4.58 -2.14 -3.63
N ALA A 114 -5.60 -2.91 -3.24
CA ALA A 114 -6.79 -3.22 -4.06
C ALA A 114 -7.60 -1.98 -4.49
N ALA A 115 -7.43 -0.84 -3.80
CA ALA A 115 -8.04 0.43 -4.19
C ALA A 115 -7.17 1.29 -5.13
N SER A 116 -5.95 0.83 -5.46
CA SER A 116 -5.04 1.63 -6.28
C SER A 116 -5.49 1.70 -7.74
N PRO A 117 -5.26 2.83 -8.44
CA PRO A 117 -5.56 2.94 -9.88
C PRO A 117 -4.82 1.89 -10.72
N LEU A 118 -3.59 1.54 -10.32
CA LEU A 118 -2.80 0.50 -10.97
C LEU A 118 -3.50 -0.87 -10.85
N PHE A 119 -3.92 -1.26 -9.65
CA PHE A 119 -4.65 -2.52 -9.43
C PHE A 119 -5.92 -2.60 -10.27
N LEU A 120 -6.71 -1.52 -10.30
CA LEU A 120 -7.93 -1.47 -11.11
C LEU A 120 -7.59 -1.60 -12.60
N SER A 121 -6.60 -0.86 -13.10
CA SER A 121 -6.20 -0.90 -14.52
C SER A 121 -5.72 -2.28 -14.98
N ILE A 122 -5.05 -3.03 -14.11
CA ILE A 122 -4.59 -4.39 -14.39
C ILE A 122 -5.78 -5.34 -14.48
N ASN A 123 -6.67 -5.30 -13.48
CA ASN A 123 -7.86 -6.13 -13.48
C ASN A 123 -8.81 -5.83 -14.64
N MET A 124 -8.91 -4.56 -15.05
CA MET A 124 -9.64 -4.16 -16.26
C MET A 124 -9.09 -4.85 -17.52
N GLN A 125 -7.78 -4.90 -17.69
CA GLN A 125 -7.14 -5.55 -18.84
C GLN A 125 -7.33 -7.08 -18.82
N ILE A 126 -7.19 -7.71 -17.65
CA ILE A 126 -7.41 -9.16 -17.52
C ILE A 126 -8.89 -9.49 -17.75
N SER A 127 -9.81 -8.72 -17.19
CA SER A 127 -11.25 -8.90 -17.42
C SER A 127 -11.63 -8.73 -18.90
N ALA A 128 -11.02 -7.76 -19.60
CA ALA A 128 -11.23 -7.56 -21.04
C ALA A 128 -10.66 -8.71 -21.88
N LEU A 129 -9.50 -9.27 -21.51
CA LEU A 129 -8.94 -10.47 -22.14
C LEU A 129 -9.92 -11.64 -22.04
N TRP A 130 -10.48 -11.89 -20.85
CA TRP A 130 -11.46 -12.96 -20.65
C TRP A 130 -12.76 -12.72 -21.40
N ALA A 131 -13.24 -11.47 -21.46
CA ALA A 131 -14.39 -11.12 -22.28
C ALA A 131 -14.17 -11.48 -23.76
N ALA A 132 -13.00 -11.14 -24.31
CA ALA A 132 -12.65 -11.49 -25.69
C ALA A 132 -12.56 -13.01 -25.90
N LEU A 133 -12.00 -13.75 -24.94
CA LEU A 133 -11.91 -15.22 -25.00
C LEU A 133 -13.30 -15.88 -24.94
N PHE A 134 -14.20 -15.40 -24.09
CA PHE A 134 -15.57 -15.92 -24.05
C PHE A 134 -16.30 -15.66 -25.36
N LEU A 135 -16.18 -14.45 -25.93
CA LEU A 135 -16.79 -14.13 -27.23
C LEU A 135 -16.18 -14.94 -28.38
N TRP A 136 -14.88 -15.22 -28.32
CA TRP A 136 -14.25 -16.17 -29.24
C TRP A 136 -14.85 -17.57 -29.11
N LEU A 137 -15.07 -18.05 -27.88
CA LEU A 137 -15.71 -19.35 -27.65
C LEU A 137 -17.15 -19.38 -28.17
N VAL A 138 -17.91 -18.27 -28.11
CA VAL A 138 -19.22 -18.18 -28.77
C VAL A 138 -19.10 -18.51 -30.25
N LEU A 139 -18.16 -17.86 -30.94
CA LEU A 139 -17.92 -18.08 -32.37
C LEU A 139 -17.48 -19.52 -32.65
N ALA A 140 -16.56 -20.05 -31.85
CA ALA A 140 -16.03 -21.40 -32.02
C ALA A 140 -17.11 -22.48 -31.85
N PHE A 141 -17.96 -22.34 -30.81
CA PHE A 141 -19.08 -23.25 -30.59
C PHE A 141 -20.15 -23.12 -31.68
N TYR A 142 -20.51 -21.89 -32.07
CA TYR A 142 -21.54 -21.64 -33.09
C TYR A 142 -21.12 -22.18 -34.47
N LEU A 143 -19.87 -21.97 -34.87
CA LEU A 143 -19.33 -22.47 -36.14
C LEU A 143 -18.85 -23.93 -36.07
N ARG A 144 -18.98 -24.60 -34.91
CA ARG A 144 -18.57 -26.00 -34.69
C ARG A 144 -17.11 -26.27 -35.10
N LEU A 145 -16.21 -25.34 -34.74
CA LEU A 145 -14.79 -25.44 -35.05
C LEU A 145 -14.13 -26.66 -34.38
N PRO A 146 -12.95 -27.12 -34.85
CA PRO A 146 -12.24 -28.21 -34.19
C PRO A 146 -11.83 -27.86 -32.75
N ALA A 147 -11.56 -28.89 -31.93
CA ALA A 147 -11.23 -28.73 -30.52
C ALA A 147 -10.04 -27.77 -30.27
N VAL A 148 -9.04 -27.76 -31.16
CA VAL A 148 -7.88 -26.85 -31.06
C VAL A 148 -8.30 -25.37 -31.09
N ALA A 149 -9.35 -25.01 -31.82
CA ALA A 149 -9.86 -23.64 -31.88
C ALA A 149 -10.58 -23.21 -30.59
N HIS A 150 -11.05 -24.18 -29.80
CA HIS A 150 -11.66 -23.92 -28.50
C HIS A 150 -10.58 -23.78 -27.42
N TRP A 151 -9.72 -24.79 -27.31
CA TRP A 151 -8.80 -24.94 -26.19
C TRP A 151 -7.47 -24.19 -26.36
N GLY A 152 -7.01 -24.01 -27.60
CA GLY A 152 -5.74 -23.31 -27.90
C GLY A 152 -5.74 -21.85 -27.41
N PRO A 153 -6.71 -21.02 -27.84
CA PRO A 153 -6.83 -19.65 -27.35
C PRO A 153 -7.06 -19.55 -25.85
N LEU A 154 -7.80 -20.50 -25.26
CA LEU A 154 -8.05 -20.53 -23.81
C LEU A 154 -6.77 -20.84 -23.02
N ALA A 155 -5.96 -21.78 -23.50
CA ALA A 155 -4.66 -22.10 -22.90
C ALA A 155 -3.70 -20.90 -22.99
N LEU A 156 -3.62 -20.25 -24.16
CA LEU A 156 -2.81 -19.05 -24.34
C LEU A 156 -3.30 -17.90 -23.44
N GLY A 157 -4.62 -17.71 -23.35
CA GLY A 157 -5.25 -16.75 -22.47
C GLY A 157 -4.99 -17.00 -20.99
N GLY A 158 -4.96 -18.28 -20.57
CA GLY A 158 -4.58 -18.70 -19.24
C GLY A 158 -3.12 -18.36 -18.91
N VAL A 159 -2.19 -18.68 -19.82
CA VAL A 159 -0.78 -18.30 -19.68
C VAL A 159 -0.62 -16.78 -19.61
N ALA A 160 -1.29 -16.04 -20.51
CA ALA A 160 -1.30 -14.58 -20.48
C ALA A 160 -1.84 -14.05 -19.16
N SER A 161 -2.90 -14.63 -18.59
CA SER A 161 -3.48 -14.22 -17.30
C SER A 161 -2.52 -14.42 -16.11
N VAL A 162 -1.54 -15.33 -16.22
CA VAL A 162 -0.50 -15.54 -15.18
C VAL A 162 0.68 -14.58 -15.36
N LEU A 163 1.08 -14.30 -16.60
CA LEU A 163 2.28 -13.51 -16.90
C LEU A 163 2.01 -12.00 -16.98
N LEU A 164 0.88 -11.61 -17.58
CA LEU A 164 0.50 -10.22 -17.82
C LEU A 164 0.43 -9.36 -16.54
N PRO A 165 -0.16 -9.81 -15.42
CA PRO A 165 -0.20 -9.00 -14.20
C PRO A 165 1.21 -8.66 -13.71
N LYS A 166 2.13 -9.62 -13.71
CA LYS A 166 3.52 -9.43 -13.27
C LYS A 166 4.24 -8.39 -14.13
N LEU A 167 4.04 -8.46 -15.46
CA LEU A 167 4.60 -7.49 -16.39
C LEU A 167 4.02 -6.09 -16.19
N LEU A 168 2.70 -5.98 -16.04
CA LEU A 168 2.01 -4.70 -15.85
C LEU A 168 2.34 -4.04 -14.51
N VAL A 169 2.47 -4.81 -13.42
CA VAL A 169 2.94 -4.29 -12.12
C VAL A 169 4.35 -3.72 -12.26
N ARG A 170 5.29 -4.46 -12.86
CA ARG A 170 6.66 -3.97 -13.06
C ARG A 170 6.71 -2.68 -13.87
N ARG A 171 5.97 -2.64 -14.99
CA ARG A 171 5.86 -1.43 -15.83
C ARG A 171 5.20 -0.26 -15.09
N GLY A 172 4.14 -0.53 -14.32
CA GLY A 172 3.42 0.46 -13.53
C GLY A 172 4.31 1.07 -12.45
N LEU A 173 5.01 0.24 -11.68
CA LEU A 173 5.96 0.69 -10.67
C LEU A 173 7.12 1.47 -11.27
N ALA A 174 7.65 1.04 -12.43
CA ALA A 174 8.70 1.79 -13.13
C ALA A 174 8.23 3.20 -13.54
N ARG A 175 7.00 3.34 -14.03
CA ARG A 175 6.40 4.65 -14.33
C ARG A 175 6.19 5.50 -13.08
N MET A 176 5.74 4.89 -11.99
CA MET A 176 5.59 5.60 -10.71
C MET A 176 6.95 6.06 -10.15
N ALA A 177 8.00 5.26 -10.33
CA ALA A 177 9.36 5.57 -9.90
C ALA A 177 10.01 6.72 -10.70
N GLN A 178 9.57 6.95 -11.94
CA GLN A 178 10.00 8.13 -12.72
C GLN A 178 9.51 9.45 -12.08
N GLY A 179 8.59 9.39 -11.12
CA GLY A 179 8.07 10.54 -10.41
C GLY A 179 7.12 11.38 -11.26
N ASP A 180 6.57 12.42 -10.62
CA ASP A 180 5.75 13.40 -11.30
C ASP A 180 6.65 14.48 -11.93
N THR A 181 6.72 14.48 -13.26
CA THR A 181 7.54 15.45 -14.01
C THR A 181 6.89 16.83 -14.12
N ARG A 182 5.65 17.00 -13.64
CA ARG A 182 4.96 18.32 -13.66
C ARG A 182 5.73 19.39 -12.88
N ASN A 183 6.49 18.99 -11.85
CA ASN A 183 7.34 19.87 -11.05
C ASN A 183 8.82 19.46 -11.18
N ALA A 184 9.29 19.24 -12.41
CA ALA A 184 10.71 18.97 -12.66
C ALA A 184 11.54 20.25 -12.45
N TRP A 185 12.00 20.47 -11.23
CA TRP A 185 13.03 21.47 -10.97
C TRP A 185 14.36 20.97 -11.52
N PRO A 186 15.07 21.75 -12.35
CA PRO A 186 16.40 21.34 -12.80
C PRO A 186 17.29 21.13 -11.58
N ALA A 187 17.99 20.00 -11.54
CA ALA A 187 18.94 19.76 -10.47
C ALA A 187 20.02 20.86 -10.52
N PRO A 188 20.31 21.55 -9.41
CA PRO A 188 21.38 22.53 -9.37
C PRO A 188 22.72 21.88 -9.72
N ASP A 189 23.51 22.56 -10.55
CA ASP A 189 24.86 22.13 -10.88
C ASP A 189 25.83 22.55 -9.77
N PHE A 190 26.37 21.56 -9.07
CA PHE A 190 27.35 21.75 -8.01
C PHE A 190 28.80 21.57 -8.49
N ALA A 191 29.04 21.39 -9.80
CA ALA A 191 30.39 21.30 -10.36
C ALA A 191 31.12 22.66 -10.28
N THR A 192 30.40 23.76 -10.48
CA THR A 192 30.93 25.11 -10.33
C THR A 192 30.77 25.59 -8.88
N ARG A 193 31.86 25.60 -8.13
CA ARG A 193 31.87 26.15 -6.77
C ARG A 193 31.95 27.68 -6.84
N PRO A 194 31.10 28.42 -6.10
CA PRO A 194 31.27 29.85 -5.94
C PRO A 194 32.62 30.14 -5.23
N GLY A 195 33.19 31.34 -5.47
CA GLY A 195 34.56 31.70 -5.11
C GLY A 195 34.95 31.58 -3.62
N GLU A 196 36.19 31.92 -3.29
CA GLU A 196 36.68 31.84 -1.90
C GLU A 196 36.19 33.02 -1.03
N GLY A 197 35.54 32.68 0.08
CA GLY A 197 35.10 33.60 1.14
C GLY A 197 34.31 32.84 2.21
N ASP A 198 34.33 33.30 3.47
CA ASP A 198 33.65 32.60 4.57
C ASP A 198 32.11 32.73 4.54
N GLU A 199 31.57 33.70 3.80
CA GLU A 199 30.12 33.85 3.54
C GLU A 199 29.66 33.13 2.27
N VAL A 200 30.57 32.46 1.55
CA VAL A 200 30.26 31.77 0.29
C VAL A 200 29.90 30.30 0.57
N CYS A 201 28.66 29.93 0.24
CA CYS A 201 28.15 28.55 0.35
C CYS A 201 27.66 28.03 -1.01
N ASP A 202 27.70 26.72 -1.18
CA ASP A 202 27.13 26.02 -2.33
C ASP A 202 25.59 25.91 -2.18
N VAL A 203 25.12 25.74 -0.94
CA VAL A 203 23.69 25.63 -0.61
C VAL A 203 23.36 26.38 0.67
N ALA A 204 22.31 27.22 0.61
CA ALA A 204 21.66 27.79 1.78
C ALA A 204 20.38 27.00 2.09
N VAL A 205 20.29 26.47 3.31
CA VAL A 205 19.11 25.79 3.83
C VAL A 205 18.39 26.73 4.80
N VAL A 206 17.17 27.13 4.46
CA VAL A 206 16.34 28.00 5.30
C VAL A 206 15.37 27.15 6.11
N GLY A 207 15.52 27.18 7.44
CA GLY A 207 14.77 26.41 8.43
C GLY A 207 15.57 25.23 8.99
N ALA A 208 15.81 25.25 10.30
CA ALA A 208 16.46 24.18 11.06
C ALA A 208 15.43 23.19 11.65
N GLY A 209 14.37 22.90 10.91
CA GLY A 209 13.49 21.75 11.18
C GLY A 209 14.20 20.42 10.90
N ILE A 210 13.59 19.29 11.30
CA ILE A 210 14.17 17.96 11.04
C ILE A 210 14.49 17.73 9.55
N GLY A 211 13.62 18.16 8.65
CA GLY A 211 13.85 18.05 7.21
C GLY A 211 15.03 18.90 6.72
N GLY A 212 15.09 20.16 7.13
CA GLY A 212 16.19 21.07 6.76
C GLY A 212 17.53 20.62 7.33
N LEU A 213 17.58 20.18 8.59
CA LEU A 213 18.79 19.66 9.22
C LEU A 213 19.30 18.38 8.54
N ILE A 214 18.41 17.45 8.17
CA ILE A 214 18.79 16.24 7.45
C ILE A 214 19.27 16.57 6.02
N ALA A 215 18.59 17.48 5.32
CA ALA A 215 19.02 17.94 4.00
C ALA A 215 20.42 18.58 4.06
N ALA A 216 20.63 19.49 5.02
CA ALA A 216 21.92 20.13 5.24
C ALA A 216 23.03 19.11 5.56
N ALA A 217 22.76 18.15 6.44
CA ALA A 217 23.71 17.10 6.80
C ALA A 217 24.08 16.21 5.61
N LEU A 218 23.10 15.82 4.79
CA LEU A 218 23.35 14.99 3.60
C LEU A 218 24.10 15.74 2.48
N LEU A 219 23.82 17.03 2.31
CA LEU A 219 24.55 17.89 1.37
C LEU A 219 26.00 18.12 1.84
N ALA A 220 26.21 18.32 3.15
CA ALA A 220 27.54 18.41 3.74
C ALA A 220 28.31 17.07 3.66
N ASP A 221 27.63 15.93 3.88
CA ASP A 221 28.18 14.57 3.66
C ASP A 221 28.59 14.34 2.20
N ALA A 222 27.89 14.98 1.24
CA ALA A 222 28.26 14.99 -0.17
C ALA A 222 29.42 15.96 -0.51
N GLY A 223 29.96 16.70 0.47
CA GLY A 223 31.11 17.59 0.32
C GLY A 223 30.76 19.03 -0.08
N LEU A 224 29.48 19.43 0.02
CA LEU A 224 29.05 20.80 -0.25
C LEU A 224 29.23 21.70 0.99
N LYS A 225 29.55 22.97 0.76
CA LYS A 225 29.51 24.02 1.78
C LYS A 225 28.07 24.45 2.00
N VAL A 226 27.52 24.12 3.15
CA VAL A 226 26.11 24.39 3.48
C VAL A 226 26.00 25.40 4.61
N ILE A 227 25.17 26.42 4.43
CA ILE A 227 24.74 27.32 5.51
C ILE A 227 23.30 26.98 5.90
N VAL A 228 23.02 26.90 7.19
CA VAL A 228 21.66 26.71 7.73
C VAL A 228 21.22 27.98 8.44
N CYS A 229 20.12 28.58 7.96
CA CYS A 229 19.53 29.78 8.54
C CYS A 229 18.25 29.40 9.29
N GLU A 230 18.14 29.78 10.56
CA GLU A 230 16.94 29.56 11.37
C GLU A 230 16.53 30.88 12.03
N HIS A 231 15.25 31.22 11.93
CA HIS A 231 14.70 32.42 12.55
C HIS A 231 14.47 32.21 14.06
N HIS A 232 14.17 30.98 14.46
CA HIS A 232 13.96 30.63 15.86
C HIS A 232 15.29 30.50 16.63
N VAL A 233 15.26 30.83 17.92
CA VAL A 233 16.46 30.77 18.79
C VAL A 233 16.94 29.35 19.11
N VAL A 234 16.13 28.33 18.80
CA VAL A 234 16.49 26.92 18.94
C VAL A 234 16.13 26.12 17.69
N PRO A 235 16.97 25.15 17.29
CA PRO A 235 16.69 24.27 16.16
C PRO A 235 15.61 23.25 16.52
N GLY A 236 14.97 22.71 15.48
CA GLY A 236 14.01 21.61 15.55
C GLY A 236 12.71 21.89 14.82
N GLY A 237 12.38 23.15 14.52
CA GLY A 237 11.09 23.50 13.89
C GLY A 237 9.92 22.89 14.67
N PHE A 238 9.01 22.17 14.02
CA PHE A 238 7.92 21.47 14.70
C PHE A 238 8.34 20.24 15.55
N ALA A 239 9.63 19.91 15.55
CA ALA A 239 10.24 18.87 16.40
C ALA A 239 11.16 19.46 17.50
N HIS A 240 11.05 20.76 17.79
CA HIS A 240 11.76 21.34 18.92
C HIS A 240 11.08 20.95 20.25
N HIS A 241 11.80 21.21 21.34
CA HIS A 241 11.28 21.05 22.68
C HIS A 241 11.58 22.31 23.50
N TRP A 242 10.78 22.54 24.53
CA TRP A 242 11.08 23.55 25.53
C TRP A 242 11.09 22.95 26.93
N LEU A 243 11.90 23.55 27.80
CA LEU A 243 11.99 23.16 29.19
C LEU A 243 11.04 24.02 30.03
N ARG A 244 10.36 23.39 31.00
CA ARG A 244 9.60 24.08 32.05
C ARG A 244 10.02 23.55 33.41
N ARG A 245 10.26 24.47 34.34
CA ARG A 245 10.54 24.12 35.73
C ARG A 245 9.21 24.01 36.47
N ALA A 246 9.02 22.93 37.20
CA ALA A 246 7.90 22.82 38.13
C ALA A 246 8.16 23.73 39.33
N ARG A 247 7.06 24.17 39.98
CA ARG A 247 7.15 24.88 41.26
C ARG A 247 7.54 23.92 42.39
N GLU A 248 7.00 22.72 42.33
CA GLU A 248 7.28 21.65 43.28
C GLU A 248 8.68 21.06 43.06
N ARG A 249 9.22 20.52 44.14
CA ARG A 249 10.47 19.77 44.14
C ARG A 249 10.15 18.29 44.18
N ASP A 250 11.08 17.49 43.69
CA ASP A 250 11.01 16.06 43.82
C ASP A 250 10.88 15.70 45.32
N PRO A 251 9.80 15.00 45.73
CA PRO A 251 9.50 14.77 47.14
C PRO A 251 10.49 13.80 47.81
N THR A 252 11.25 13.04 47.03
CA THR A 252 12.23 12.06 47.53
C THR A 252 13.63 12.65 47.58
N THR A 253 14.00 13.45 46.58
CA THR A 253 15.38 13.96 46.40
C THR A 253 15.52 15.45 46.70
N GLY A 254 14.41 16.19 46.86
CA GLY A 254 14.38 17.64 47.10
C GLY A 254 14.77 18.48 45.87
N ASP A 255 14.96 17.83 44.73
CA ASP A 255 15.50 18.42 43.53
C ASP A 255 14.49 19.25 42.74
N LYS A 256 14.96 20.24 41.96
CA LYS A 256 14.07 20.97 41.05
C LYS A 256 13.61 20.06 39.91
N LEU A 257 12.30 19.97 39.71
CA LEU A 257 11.71 19.24 38.61
C LEU A 257 11.78 20.08 37.31
N VAL A 258 12.32 19.49 36.26
CA VAL A 258 12.40 20.11 34.92
C VAL A 258 11.76 19.17 33.91
N PHE A 259 10.68 19.63 33.32
CA PHE A 259 9.95 18.92 32.28
C PHE A 259 10.40 19.39 30.90
N ARG A 260 10.48 18.45 29.97
CA ARG A 260 10.69 18.70 28.54
C ARG A 260 9.37 18.45 27.84
N PHE A 261 8.88 19.46 27.14
CA PHE A 261 7.68 19.38 26.34
C PHE A 261 8.07 19.50 24.87
N ASP A 262 7.59 18.56 24.06
CA ASP A 262 7.80 18.56 22.61
C ASP A 262 6.68 19.34 21.91
N SER A 263 6.99 20.01 20.81
CA SER A 263 6.01 20.83 20.06
C SER A 263 4.93 20.04 19.33
N GLY A 264 5.18 18.76 19.00
CA GLY A 264 4.16 17.95 18.33
C GLY A 264 4.62 16.62 17.73
N VAL A 265 5.92 16.32 17.70
CA VAL A 265 6.39 14.97 17.34
C VAL A 265 6.34 14.08 18.57
N HIS A 266 5.52 13.04 18.53
CA HIS A 266 5.36 12.08 19.63
C HIS A 266 6.07 10.75 19.35
N ASP A 267 5.93 10.19 18.14
CA ASP A 267 6.49 8.91 17.75
C ASP A 267 7.17 8.98 16.38
N ILE A 268 8.22 8.17 16.19
CA ILE A 268 8.97 8.07 14.94
C ILE A 268 8.99 6.61 14.49
N SER A 269 8.52 6.36 13.28
CA SER A 269 8.60 5.05 12.63
C SER A 269 9.86 4.94 11.77
N GLY A 270 10.25 3.72 11.38
CA GLY A 270 11.39 3.51 10.49
C GLY A 270 12.74 3.31 11.20
N TRP A 271 12.74 2.99 12.50
CA TRP A 271 13.95 2.69 13.28
C TRP A 271 14.36 1.20 13.30
N GLN A 272 13.58 0.33 12.66
CA GLN A 272 13.95 -1.08 12.48
C GLN A 272 15.22 -1.23 11.61
N PRO A 273 15.95 -2.36 11.67
CA PRO A 273 17.06 -2.63 10.75
C PRO A 273 16.64 -2.46 9.29
N GLY A 274 17.41 -1.71 8.49
CA GLY A 274 17.06 -1.37 7.11
C GLY A 274 15.92 -0.36 6.95
N GLY A 275 15.38 0.17 8.05
CA GLY A 275 14.32 1.18 8.05
C GLY A 275 14.81 2.54 7.55
N PRO A 276 13.92 3.35 6.93
CA PRO A 276 14.31 4.57 6.23
C PRO A 276 14.98 5.61 7.14
N VAL A 277 14.49 5.79 8.37
CA VAL A 277 15.08 6.75 9.33
C VAL A 277 16.41 6.23 9.84
N ARG A 278 16.47 4.95 10.25
CA ARG A 278 17.70 4.35 10.76
C ARG A 278 18.83 4.39 9.73
N CYS A 279 18.55 4.07 8.46
CA CYS A 279 19.55 4.12 7.39
C CYS A 279 20.16 5.51 7.21
N VAL A 280 19.35 6.58 7.29
CA VAL A 280 19.86 7.96 7.20
C VAL A 280 20.76 8.29 8.40
N PHE A 281 20.35 7.91 9.61
CA PHE A 281 21.13 8.17 10.82
C PHE A 281 22.44 7.37 10.86
N GLU A 282 22.42 6.13 10.37
CA GLU A 282 23.61 5.29 10.23
C GLU A 282 24.57 5.87 9.18
N ARG A 283 24.06 6.32 8.02
CA ARG A 283 24.86 7.00 7.01
C ARG A 283 25.54 8.25 7.57
N LEU A 284 24.80 9.06 8.33
CA LEU A 284 25.32 10.27 8.95
C LEU A 284 26.19 10.00 10.20
N GLY A 285 26.35 8.75 10.62
CA GLY A 285 27.15 8.38 11.80
C GLY A 285 26.56 8.80 13.15
N ILE A 286 25.32 9.28 13.19
CA ILE A 286 24.64 9.81 14.39
C ILE A 286 23.67 8.80 15.04
N ALA A 287 23.58 7.58 14.51
CA ALA A 287 22.66 6.57 15.03
C ALA A 287 22.89 6.23 16.52
N GLY A 288 24.14 6.36 17.00
CA GLY A 288 24.52 6.12 18.39
C GLY A 288 24.26 7.30 19.34
N ASP A 289 23.94 8.49 18.82
CA ASP A 289 23.78 9.70 19.64
C ASP A 289 22.44 9.74 20.40
N LEU A 290 21.53 8.83 20.06
CA LEU A 290 20.17 8.79 20.56
C LEU A 290 19.84 7.44 21.18
N GLN A 291 19.13 7.49 22.30
CA GLN A 291 18.58 6.29 22.92
C GLN A 291 17.10 6.20 22.58
N TRP A 292 16.76 5.22 21.76
CA TRP A 292 15.41 4.96 21.32
C TRP A 292 14.68 4.08 22.35
N GLN A 293 13.42 4.42 22.61
CA GLN A 293 12.52 3.61 23.42
C GLN A 293 11.39 3.11 22.53
N ARG A 294 11.09 1.81 22.61
CA ARG A 294 10.03 1.22 21.81
C ARG A 294 8.69 1.59 22.42
N LEU A 295 7.77 2.09 21.59
CA LEU A 295 6.40 2.32 22.00
C LEU A 295 5.61 1.01 21.85
N ASP A 296 5.21 0.41 22.98
CA ASP A 296 4.49 -0.87 23.02
C ASP A 296 2.96 -0.74 23.17
N HIS A 297 2.45 0.50 23.15
CA HIS A 297 1.04 0.76 23.40
C HIS A 297 0.33 1.24 22.13
N ARG A 298 -0.69 0.50 21.71
CA ARG A 298 -1.65 0.92 20.68
C ARG A 298 -3.05 0.79 21.26
N ALA A 299 -3.76 1.91 21.37
CA ALA A 299 -5.20 1.90 21.61
C ALA A 299 -5.91 2.03 20.26
N VAL A 300 -6.74 1.05 19.91
CA VAL A 300 -7.69 1.17 18.80
C VAL A 300 -9.06 1.23 19.44
N GLY A 301 -9.71 2.39 19.35
CA GLY A 301 -11.11 2.50 19.74
C GLY A 301 -11.99 1.89 18.65
N GLU A 302 -12.85 0.96 19.01
CA GLU A 302 -14.07 0.71 18.26
C GLU A 302 -14.95 1.94 18.50
N ASP A 303 -14.98 2.90 17.56
CA ASP A 303 -16.06 3.88 17.32
C ASP A 303 -15.54 5.13 16.58
N ALA A 304 -15.43 5.04 15.24
CA ALA A 304 -15.34 6.22 14.37
C ALA A 304 -16.73 6.72 13.91
N ALA A 305 -17.82 6.17 14.46
CA ALA A 305 -19.19 6.44 14.05
C ALA A 305 -20.09 6.93 15.19
N ALA A 306 -19.59 7.74 16.13
CA ALA A 306 -20.46 8.44 17.09
C ALA A 306 -19.71 9.54 17.85
N GLN A 307 -19.39 10.68 17.22
CA GLN A 307 -18.98 11.87 17.97
C GLN A 307 -19.70 13.13 17.46
N SER A 308 -21.02 13.16 17.65
CA SER A 308 -21.76 14.39 17.93
C SER A 308 -22.51 14.19 19.25
N GLY A 309 -21.80 14.33 20.36
CA GLY A 309 -22.39 14.17 21.69
C GLY A 309 -21.39 14.54 22.76
N ASP A 310 -21.61 15.70 23.37
CA ASP A 310 -20.90 16.25 24.51
C ASP A 310 -20.61 15.18 25.57
N ARG A 311 -19.38 14.66 25.58
CA ARG A 311 -18.82 13.89 26.70
C ARG A 311 -17.48 14.48 27.08
N ARG A 312 -17.48 15.28 28.15
CA ARG A 312 -16.28 15.71 28.87
C ARG A 312 -15.33 14.52 29.06
N CYS A 313 -14.13 14.62 28.50
CA CYS A 313 -13.03 13.72 28.81
C CYS A 313 -12.76 13.75 30.33
N ARG A 314 -13.14 12.70 31.04
CA ARG A 314 -12.67 12.47 32.42
C ARG A 314 -11.29 11.85 32.36
N HIS A 315 -10.27 12.60 32.77
CA HIS A 315 -8.93 12.05 33.02
C HIS A 315 -8.99 10.97 34.11
N PRO A 316 -8.39 9.78 33.91
CA PRO A 316 -8.19 8.83 34.99
C PRO A 316 -7.18 9.41 35.98
N ARG A 317 -7.49 9.40 37.28
CA ARG A 317 -6.49 9.69 38.31
C ARG A 317 -5.44 8.56 38.34
N PRO A 318 -4.15 8.86 38.55
CA PRO A 318 -3.13 7.83 38.65
C PRO A 318 -3.47 6.91 39.85
N ARG A 319 -3.59 5.60 39.60
CA ARG A 319 -3.59 4.60 40.66
C ARG A 319 -2.14 4.30 41.02
N ASP A 320 -1.85 4.29 42.32
CA ASP A 320 -0.60 3.84 42.92
C ASP A 320 -0.10 2.55 42.27
N ARG A 321 0.99 2.66 41.50
CA ARG A 321 1.88 1.56 41.17
C ARG A 321 3.29 2.01 41.49
N GLY A 322 3.99 1.13 42.20
CA GLY A 322 5.19 1.41 42.97
C GLY A 322 6.35 2.02 42.19
N GLY A 323 7.25 2.61 42.98
CA GLY A 323 8.37 3.41 42.52
C GLY A 323 9.19 2.76 41.42
N GLY A 324 9.15 3.38 40.25
CA GLY A 324 10.18 3.25 39.23
C GLY A 324 11.30 4.25 39.53
N ASP A 325 12.52 3.75 39.60
CA ASP A 325 13.77 4.51 39.75
C ASP A 325 13.88 5.58 38.64
N PHE A 326 13.45 6.81 38.95
CA PHE A 326 13.63 8.00 38.11
C PHE A 326 15.12 8.43 38.17
N ARG A 327 16.01 7.61 37.61
CA ARG A 327 17.40 8.06 37.41
C ARG A 327 17.41 9.24 36.46
N ARG A 328 17.81 10.39 37.02
CA ARG A 328 18.11 11.64 36.33
C ARG A 328 18.90 11.39 35.06
N HIS A 329 18.21 11.51 33.93
CA HIS A 329 18.85 11.49 32.64
C HIS A 329 18.73 12.88 32.00
N ARG A 330 19.83 13.62 32.00
CA ARG A 330 20.05 14.80 31.14
C ARG A 330 20.08 14.36 29.66
N ARG A 331 19.00 13.79 29.13
CA ARG A 331 18.91 13.27 27.76
C ARG A 331 18.37 14.34 26.81
N ARG A 332 18.89 14.33 25.58
CA ARG A 332 18.70 15.34 24.53
C ARG A 332 17.66 14.86 23.52
N GLY A 333 16.95 15.81 22.89
CA GLY A 333 16.03 15.51 21.78
C GLY A 333 16.76 15.30 20.45
N VAL A 334 16.11 14.60 19.52
CA VAL A 334 16.64 14.20 18.19
C VAL A 334 17.21 15.38 17.41
N ALA A 335 16.44 16.47 17.27
CA ALA A 335 16.88 17.68 16.56
C ALA A 335 18.12 18.32 17.20
N ALA A 336 18.23 18.28 18.54
CA ALA A 336 19.39 18.80 19.26
C ALA A 336 20.63 17.89 19.13
N GLY A 337 20.46 16.60 18.85
CA GLY A 337 21.55 15.70 18.48
C GLY A 337 22.13 16.05 17.12
N ILE A 338 21.25 16.16 16.10
CA ILE A 338 21.63 16.49 14.72
C ILE A 338 22.28 17.89 14.65
N ALA A 339 21.67 18.91 15.25
CA ALA A 339 22.17 20.27 15.23
C ALA A 339 23.57 20.40 15.87
N ARG A 340 23.91 19.55 16.84
CA ARG A 340 25.22 19.58 17.50
C ARG A 340 26.32 18.94 16.67
N HIS A 341 25.97 17.99 15.79
CA HIS A 341 26.89 17.44 14.81
C HIS A 341 27.18 18.47 13.69
N LEU A 342 26.26 19.41 13.49
CA LEU A 342 26.35 20.47 12.49
C LEU A 342 26.95 21.79 13.00
N CYS A 343 26.89 22.07 14.31
CA CYS A 343 27.31 23.37 14.89
C CYS A 343 28.31 23.23 16.06
N ASP A 344 29.47 23.88 15.96
CA ASP A 344 30.38 24.15 17.09
C ASP A 344 29.76 25.22 18.03
N PRO A 345 29.63 25.00 19.36
CA PRO A 345 28.91 25.90 20.26
C PRO A 345 29.57 27.27 20.57
N ARG A 346 30.66 27.67 19.92
CA ARG A 346 31.29 28.97 20.22
C ARG A 346 30.64 30.06 19.37
N GLY A 347 29.86 30.92 20.05
CA GLY A 347 29.08 31.98 19.43
C GLY A 347 29.91 32.95 18.56
N GLY A 348 29.24 33.45 17.53
CA GLY A 348 29.76 34.44 16.59
C GLY A 348 30.29 33.80 15.30
N VAL A 349 29.46 33.80 14.25
CA VAL A 349 29.72 33.24 12.92
C VAL A 349 29.71 31.71 12.87
N ILE A 350 28.75 31.17 12.11
CA ILE A 350 28.50 29.74 11.93
C ILE A 350 29.70 29.13 11.18
N GLY A 351 30.61 28.50 11.93
CA GLY A 351 31.87 27.95 11.44
C GLY A 351 31.72 26.67 10.61
N ARG A 352 32.68 26.46 9.70
CA ARG A 352 32.81 25.35 8.75
C ARG A 352 32.54 23.96 9.36
N CYS A 353 31.69 23.19 8.71
CA CYS A 353 31.50 21.76 8.96
C CYS A 353 32.52 20.93 8.15
N THR A 354 33.29 20.07 8.83
CA THR A 354 34.05 18.98 8.19
C THR A 354 33.55 17.66 8.76
N VAL A 355 32.70 16.95 8.01
CA VAL A 355 32.30 15.57 8.36
C VAL A 355 33.40 14.63 7.86
N PRO A 356 34.00 13.78 8.72
CA PRO A 356 35.03 12.86 8.27
C PRO A 356 34.46 11.83 7.29
N LEU A 357 35.00 11.82 6.07
CA LEU A 357 34.67 10.87 5.00
C LEU A 357 34.84 9.42 5.48
N ARG A 358 33.73 8.69 5.68
CA ARG A 358 33.72 7.23 5.71
C ARG A 358 32.90 6.73 4.53
N ARG A 359 33.52 5.90 3.67
CA ARG A 359 32.84 5.27 2.53
C ARG A 359 31.63 4.47 3.03
N PRO A 360 30.44 4.63 2.44
CA PRO A 360 29.24 3.94 2.89
C PRO A 360 29.25 2.46 2.47
N PRO A 361 28.77 1.52 3.29
CA PRO A 361 28.30 0.23 2.81
C PRO A 361 27.01 0.41 2.01
N VAL A 362 26.86 -0.36 0.93
CA VAL A 362 25.71 -0.34 0.01
C VAL A 362 24.46 -0.85 0.75
N CYS A 363 23.58 0.06 1.20
CA CYS A 363 22.36 -0.26 1.96
C CYS A 363 21.16 -0.75 1.11
N CYS A 364 21.36 -1.17 -0.13
CA CYS A 364 20.27 -1.59 -1.02
C CYS A 364 20.38 -3.08 -1.38
N ALA A 365 20.13 -3.96 -0.42
CA ALA A 365 19.70 -5.33 -0.70
C ALA A 365 18.44 -5.62 0.14
N PRO A 366 17.28 -5.94 -0.46
CA PRO A 366 16.10 -6.32 0.29
C PRO A 366 16.36 -7.67 0.97
N ALA A 367 16.27 -7.70 2.30
CA ALA A 367 16.27 -8.96 3.04
C ALA A 367 14.97 -9.74 2.74
N PRO A 368 15.02 -11.07 2.58
CA PRO A 368 13.81 -11.88 2.43
C PRO A 368 12.98 -11.81 3.71
N PHE A 369 11.67 -11.58 3.56
CA PHE A 369 10.70 -11.69 4.65
C PHE A 369 10.71 -13.15 5.16
N SER A 370 11.18 -13.35 6.39
CA SER A 370 11.02 -14.59 7.16
C SER A 370 9.74 -14.56 7.98
#